data_AF-A0A975K4S6-F1
#
_entry.id   AF-A0A975K4S6-F1
#
_cell.length_a   1.000
_cell.length_b   1.000
_cell.length_c   1.000
_cell.angle_alpha   90.00
_cell.angle_beta   90.00
_cell.angle_gamma   90.00
#
_symmetry.space_group_name_H-M   'P 1'
#
loop_
_entity.id
_entity.type
_entity.pdbx_description
1 polymer ?
#
loop_
_entity_poly.entity_id
_entity_poly.type
_entity_poly.pdbx_seq_one_letter_code
_entity_poly.pdbx_strand_id
1 'polypeptide(L)'
;MDERTIRPRQNYAFAVCRNGARLERTRFETVGEAGEEAERQSARNPGRRYIVLKEIARVITQPNPAAKPPPAAGGAGRQRPPRRPAPKGEADNASRRAVDPIMDK
;
A
#
# COMPACT_ATOMS: atom_id res chain seq x y z
N MET A 1 -15.64 -12.86 17.53
CA MET A 1 -14.30 -13.42 17.75
C MET A 1 -13.68 -13.64 16.39
N ASP A 2 -12.50 -13.08 16.13
CA ASP A 2 -11.82 -13.30 14.86
C ASP A 2 -11.30 -14.74 14.82
N GLU A 3 -11.72 -15.51 13.82
CA GLU A 3 -11.21 -16.85 13.60
C GLU A 3 -9.73 -16.77 13.20
N ARG A 4 -8.87 -17.38 14.01
CA ARG A 4 -7.42 -17.45 13.78
C ARG A 4 -7.04 -18.86 13.36
N THR A 5 -6.60 -19.01 12.11
CA THR A 5 -6.03 -20.28 11.63
C THR A 5 -4.51 -20.20 11.73
N ILE A 6 -3.90 -21.09 12.51
CA ILE A 6 -2.45 -21.24 12.59
C ILE A 6 -2.02 -22.32 11.59
N ARG A 7 -1.11 -21.99 10.66
CA ARG A 7 -0.53 -22.96 9.74
C ARG A 7 0.95 -23.15 10.05
N PRO A 8 1.40 -24.36 10.44
CA PRO A 8 2.82 -24.63 10.62
C PRO A 8 3.56 -24.47 9.29
N ARG A 9 4.81 -24.03 9.34
CA ARG A 9 5.67 -23.89 8.15
C ARG A 9 6.87 -24.82 8.29
N GLN A 10 6.91 -25.84 7.45
CA GLN A 10 7.98 -26.84 7.44
C GLN A 10 9.01 -26.57 6.33
N ASN A 11 8.55 -26.10 5.16
CA ASN A 11 9.40 -25.83 4.01
C ASN A 11 9.58 -24.31 3.79
N TYR A 12 10.73 -23.91 3.26
CA TYR A 12 11.06 -22.50 2.99
C TYR A 12 10.77 -21.63 4.22
N ALA A 13 11.39 -22.01 5.34
CA ALA A 13 11.15 -21.42 6.64
C ALA A 13 12.12 -20.26 6.94
N PHE A 14 13.22 -20.11 6.20
CA PHE A 14 14.23 -19.11 6.55
C PHE A 14 14.01 -17.82 5.76
N ALA A 15 14.21 -16.68 6.41
CA ALA A 15 14.10 -15.36 5.81
C ALA A 15 15.26 -14.48 6.26
N VAL A 16 15.75 -13.65 5.36
CA VAL A 16 16.73 -12.61 5.67
C VAL A 16 16.00 -11.28 5.81
N CYS A 17 16.28 -10.55 6.87
CA CYS A 17 15.75 -9.20 7.02
C CYS A 17 16.71 -8.29 7.78
N ARG A 18 16.45 -6.98 7.71
CA ARG A 18 17.14 -5.99 8.54
C ARG A 18 16.38 -5.76 9.85
N ASN A 19 17.12 -5.36 10.88
CA ASN A 19 16.48 -4.92 12.12
C ASN A 19 15.56 -3.73 11.88
N GLY A 20 14.33 -3.79 12.39
CA GLY A 20 13.30 -2.76 12.19
C GLY A 20 12.68 -2.70 10.79
N ALA A 21 13.09 -3.56 9.85
CA ALA A 21 12.48 -3.64 8.53
C ALA A 21 11.27 -4.59 8.52
N ARG A 22 10.40 -4.40 7.53
CA ARG A 22 9.35 -5.38 7.24
C ARG A 22 10.00 -6.71 6.83
N LEU A 23 9.45 -7.82 7.32
CA LEU A 23 9.90 -9.15 6.94
C LEU A 23 9.78 -9.32 5.42
N GLU A 24 10.88 -9.68 4.77
CA GLU A 24 10.90 -9.89 3.33
C GLU A 24 10.00 -11.07 2.93
N ARG A 25 9.64 -11.17 1.65
CA ARG A 25 8.85 -12.29 1.12
C ARG A 25 9.70 -13.48 0.71
N THR A 26 10.95 -13.23 0.34
CA THR A 26 11.90 -14.26 -0.08
C THR A 26 12.11 -15.24 1.07
N ARG A 27 12.09 -16.53 0.74
CA ARG A 27 12.28 -17.61 1.69
C ARG A 27 13.33 -18.58 1.18
N PHE A 28 14.11 -19.11 2.10
CA PHE A 28 15.16 -20.07 1.86
C PHE A 28 14.81 -21.38 2.55
N GLU A 29 15.23 -22.48 1.94
CA GLU A 29 14.94 -23.82 2.45
C GLU A 29 15.84 -24.14 3.64
N THR A 30 17.09 -23.68 3.59
CA THR A 30 18.10 -23.95 4.62
C THR A 30 18.63 -22.67 5.28
N VAL A 31 19.24 -22.83 6.46
CA VAL A 31 19.96 -21.73 7.14
C VAL A 31 21.17 -21.29 6.32
N GLY A 32 21.85 -22.22 5.63
CA GLY A 32 23.03 -21.93 4.82
C GLY A 32 22.72 -20.97 3.67
N GLU A 33 21.70 -21.27 2.88
CA GLU A 33 21.23 -20.40 1.79
C GLU A 33 20.85 -19.00 2.28
N ALA A 34 20.14 -18.93 3.41
CA ALA A 34 19.78 -17.64 4.01
C ALA A 34 21.03 -16.89 4.52
N GLY A 35 22.03 -17.60 5.03
CA GLY A 35 23.31 -17.05 5.46
C GLY A 35 24.09 -16.44 4.29
N GLU A 36 24.24 -17.19 3.20
CA GLU A 36 24.90 -16.71 1.98
C GLU A 36 24.23 -15.46 1.41
N GLU A 37 22.90 -15.42 1.42
CA GLU A 37 22.18 -14.22 1.00
C GLU A 37 22.41 -13.05 1.98
N ALA A 38 22.39 -13.29 3.29
CA ALA A 38 22.67 -12.25 4.28
C ALA A 38 24.09 -11.68 4.11
N GLU A 39 25.08 -12.52 3.82
CA GLU A 39 26.45 -12.13 3.50
C GLU A 39 26.52 -11.31 2.21
N ARG A 40 25.86 -11.76 1.14
CA ARG A 40 25.79 -11.02 -0.12
C ARG A 40 25.18 -9.64 0.07
N GLN A 41 24.13 -9.53 0.89
CA GLN A 41 23.46 -8.27 1.18
C GLN A 41 24.30 -7.35 2.06
N SER A 42 25.05 -7.91 3.02
CA SER A 42 25.96 -7.14 3.88
C SER A 42 27.18 -6.64 3.10
N ALA A 43 27.73 -7.43 2.18
CA ALA A 43 28.82 -7.01 1.29
C ALA A 43 28.40 -5.84 0.39
N ARG A 44 27.14 -5.84 -0.11
CA ARG A 44 26.59 -4.74 -0.90
C ARG A 44 26.28 -3.48 -0.07
N ASN A 45 26.10 -3.63 1.24
CA ASN A 45 25.74 -2.52 2.14
C ASN A 45 26.57 -2.56 3.43
N PRO A 46 27.86 -2.16 3.37
CA PRO A 46 28.72 -2.14 4.54
C PRO A 46 28.10 -1.33 5.70
N GLY A 47 28.24 -1.83 6.93
CA GLY A 47 27.67 -1.21 8.14
C GLY A 47 26.20 -1.56 8.41
N ARG A 48 25.50 -2.25 7.49
CA ARG A 48 24.15 -2.74 7.74
C ARG A 48 24.18 -4.16 8.31
N ARG A 49 23.34 -4.40 9.33
CA ARG A 49 23.17 -5.72 9.96
C ARG A 49 21.97 -6.44 9.37
N TYR A 50 22.19 -7.70 9.03
CA TYR A 50 21.18 -8.61 8.51
C TYR A 50 20.98 -9.77 9.49
N ILE A 51 19.75 -10.23 9.60
CA ILE A 51 19.31 -11.25 10.55
C ILE A 51 18.64 -12.35 9.75
N VAL A 52 19.02 -13.59 10.02
CA VAL A 52 18.33 -14.78 9.51
C VAL A 52 17.30 -15.21 10.55
N LEU A 53 16.04 -15.31 10.12
CA LEU A 53 14.91 -15.72 10.94
C LEU A 53 14.34 -17.04 10.43
N LYS A 54 13.87 -17.89 11.34
CA LYS A 54 13.09 -19.09 11.02
C LYS A 54 11.61 -18.87 11.31
N GLU A 55 10.79 -18.88 10.27
CA GLU A 55 9.34 -18.88 10.31
C GLU A 55 8.84 -20.28 10.69
N ILE A 56 8.32 -20.43 11.91
CA ILE A 56 7.82 -21.72 12.44
C ILE A 56 6.33 -21.90 12.11
N ALA A 57 5.56 -20.82 12.09
CA ALA A 57 4.14 -20.83 11.80
C ALA A 57 3.66 -19.49 11.27
N ARG A 58 2.57 -19.51 10.51
CA ARG A 58 1.86 -18.32 10.03
C ARG A 58 0.46 -18.27 10.62
N VAL A 59 0.13 -17.15 11.24
CA VAL A 59 -1.23 -16.87 11.74
C VAL A 59 -2.00 -16.13 10.65
N ILE A 60 -3.13 -16.71 10.26
CA ILE A 60 -4.08 -16.11 9.32
C ILE A 60 -5.29 -15.67 10.12
N THR A 61 -5.49 -14.37 10.24
CA THR A 61 -6.73 -13.78 10.76
C THR A 61 -7.67 -13.57 9.57
N GLN A 62 -8.83 -14.22 9.59
CA GLN A 62 -9.87 -13.83 8.64
C GLN A 62 -10.39 -12.44 9.04
N PRO A 63 -10.42 -11.47 8.13
CA PRO A 63 -11.07 -10.21 8.42
C PRO A 63 -12.54 -10.49 8.70
N ASN A 64 -13.01 -10.08 9.88
CA ASN A 64 -14.42 -10.15 10.23
C ASN A 64 -15.22 -9.47 9.09
N PRO A 65 -16.21 -10.14 8.47
CA PRO A 65 -16.99 -9.52 7.41
C PRO A 65 -17.53 -8.19 7.92
N ALA A 66 -17.21 -7.10 7.22
CA ALA A 66 -17.69 -5.77 7.57
C ALA A 66 -19.20 -5.85 7.79
N ALA A 67 -19.66 -5.38 8.95
CA ALA A 67 -21.07 -5.38 9.27
C ALA A 67 -21.81 -4.71 8.10
N LYS A 68 -22.73 -5.43 7.46
CA LYS A 68 -23.61 -4.84 6.45
C LYS A 68 -24.30 -3.64 7.10
N PRO A 69 -24.26 -2.43 6.52
CA PRO A 69 -24.99 -1.31 7.07
C PRO A 69 -26.46 -1.74 7.20
N PRO A 70 -27.13 -1.39 8.31
CA PRO A 70 -28.54 -1.75 8.48
C PRO A 70 -29.32 -1.21 7.27
N PRO A 71 -30.28 -1.98 6.74
CA PRO A 71 -31.16 -1.47 5.69
C PRO A 71 -31.77 -0.17 6.20
N ALA A 72 -31.66 0.90 5.40
CA ALA A 72 -32.24 2.17 5.76
C ALA A 72 -33.71 1.93 6.11
N ALA A 73 -34.06 2.13 7.38
CA ALA A 73 -35.44 2.07 7.83
C ALA A 73 -36.22 3.07 6.95
N GLY A 74 -37.12 2.55 6.12
CA GLY A 74 -37.89 3.37 5.21
C GLY A 74 -38.56 4.51 5.96
N GLY A 75 -38.23 5.75 5.62
CA GLY A 75 -38.76 6.92 6.32
C GLY A 75 -38.12 8.24 5.92
N ALA A 76 -38.56 8.79 4.78
CA ALA A 76 -38.59 10.23 4.49
C ALA A 76 -37.28 11.05 4.64
N GLY A 77 -36.25 10.71 3.87
CA GLY A 77 -35.23 11.69 3.45
C GLY A 77 -35.38 11.97 1.97
N ARG A 78 -36.22 12.94 1.58
CA ARG A 78 -36.28 13.42 0.19
C ARG A 78 -34.85 13.76 -0.26
N GLN A 79 -34.25 12.91 -1.09
CA GLN A 79 -33.10 13.31 -1.90
C GLN A 79 -33.60 14.43 -2.79
N ARG A 80 -33.38 15.69 -2.38
CA ARG A 80 -33.43 16.80 -3.32
C ARG A 80 -32.36 16.48 -4.38
N PRO A 81 -32.69 16.36 -5.66
CA PRO A 81 -31.65 16.35 -6.68
C PRO A 81 -30.82 17.64 -6.52
N PRO A 82 -29.49 17.59 -6.74
CA PRO A 82 -28.66 18.78 -6.60
C PRO A 82 -29.23 19.89 -7.47
N ARG A 83 -29.44 21.07 -6.86
CA ARG A 83 -29.84 22.29 -7.58
C ARG A 83 -28.80 22.50 -8.70
N ARG A 84 -29.25 22.49 -9.96
CA ARG A 84 -28.41 22.84 -11.11
C ARG A 84 -27.69 24.16 -10.82
N PRO A 85 -26.39 24.29 -11.13
CA PRO A 85 -25.72 25.58 -11.01
C PRO A 85 -26.37 26.57 -11.99
N ALA A 86 -26.74 27.75 -11.50
CA ALA A 86 -27.18 28.85 -12.34
C ALA A 86 -26.00 29.34 -13.20
N PRO A 87 -26.19 29.71 -14.47
CA PRO A 87 -25.14 30.30 -15.26
C PRO A 87 -24.95 31.75 -14.80
N LYS A 88 -23.75 32.07 -14.33
CA LYS A 88 -23.30 33.46 -14.15
C LYS A 88 -21.82 33.51 -14.46
N GLY A 89 -21.48 34.12 -15.59
CA GLY A 89 -20.09 34.33 -15.97
C GLY A 89 -19.84 34.69 -17.43
N GLU A 90 -20.76 35.34 -18.14
CA GLU A 90 -20.33 36.24 -19.22
C GLU A 90 -20.15 37.62 -18.59
N ALA A 91 -18.91 37.88 -18.20
CA ALA A 91 -18.41 39.21 -17.97
C ALA A 91 -17.09 39.30 -18.74
N ASP A 92 -17.19 39.95 -19.89
CA ASP A 92 -16.14 40.66 -20.60
C ASP A 92 -14.86 40.84 -19.79
N ASN A 93 -13.75 40.30 -20.29
CA ASN A 93 -12.50 41.04 -20.23
C ASN A 93 -11.56 40.60 -21.36
N ALA A 94 -11.86 41.09 -22.56
CA ALA A 94 -10.84 41.29 -23.58
C ALA A 94 -9.84 42.34 -23.08
N SER A 95 -8.76 41.92 -22.44
CA SER A 95 -7.55 42.75 -22.38
C SER A 95 -6.31 42.00 -21.92
N ARG A 96 -5.33 42.02 -22.82
CA ARG A 96 -3.89 42.15 -22.54
C ARG A 96 -3.11 40.89 -22.14
N ARG A 97 -2.46 40.36 -23.18
CA ARG A 97 -1.03 40.01 -23.32
C ARG A 97 -0.82 38.57 -23.77
N ALA A 98 -0.88 38.37 -25.09
CA ALA A 98 -0.02 37.39 -25.74
C ALA A 98 1.10 38.20 -26.41
N VAL A 99 2.31 37.96 -25.91
CA VAL A 99 3.57 38.44 -26.45
C VAL A 99 3.92 37.47 -27.56
N ASP A 100 3.99 37.94 -28.80
CA ASP A 100 4.66 37.18 -29.86
C ASP A 100 5.94 37.93 -30.28
N PRO A 101 7.06 37.20 -30.44
CA PRO A 101 8.37 37.77 -30.69
C PRO A 101 8.53 38.26 -32.14
N ILE A 102 9.29 39.36 -32.25
CA ILE A 102 9.82 39.96 -33.47
C ILE A 102 10.61 38.92 -34.28
N MET A 103 10.37 38.82 -35.59
CA MET A 103 11.37 38.37 -36.57
C MET A 103 11.33 39.23 -37.84
N ASP A 104 12.53 39.66 -38.24
CA ASP A 104 12.92 40.51 -39.37
C ASP A 104 12.43 40.07 -40.76
N LYS A 105 12.06 41.03 -41.62
CA LYS A 105 12.91 41.61 -42.68
C LYS A 105 12.15 42.66 -43.51
#